data_AF-G0N152-F1
#
_entry.id   AF-G0N152-F1
#
_cell.length_a   1.000
_cell.length_b   1.000
_cell.length_c   1.000
_cell.angle_alpha   90.00
_cell.angle_beta   90.00
_cell.angle_gamma   90.00
#
_symmetry.space_group_name_H-M   'P 1'
#
loop_
_entity.id
_entity.type
_entity.pdbx_description
1 polymer ?
#
loop_
_entity_poly.entity_id
_entity_poly.type
_entity_poly.pdbx_seq_one_letter_code
_entity_poly.pdbx_strand_id
1 'polypeptide(L)'
;MERCVETEPGHVAVVKATEEEVGCTYKNQFHKYDSYWKDLEMGAVLKCDQFNKVRKDRCLFKGMELHPNSYEPRLSNGCTFICNEQKNIYKCPDQLSNFEVMKTATTRIPTTLRAELGF
;
A
#
# COMPACT_ATOMS: atom_id res chain seq x y z
N MET A 1 9.98 5.80 25.83
CA MET A 1 8.56 5.48 25.58
C MET A 1 8.09 4.52 26.65
N GLU A 2 6.79 4.43 26.86
CA GLU A 2 6.18 3.55 27.85
C GLU A 2 5.15 2.65 27.16
N ARG A 3 5.03 1.41 27.63
CA ARG A 3 4.00 0.47 27.16
C ARG A 3 3.32 -0.22 28.33
N CYS A 4 2.07 -0.60 28.11
CA CYS A 4 1.31 -1.39 29.05
C CYS A 4 1.57 -2.88 28.81
N VAL A 5 1.89 -3.62 29.87
CA VAL A 5 2.03 -5.08 29.85
C VAL A 5 1.18 -5.69 30.94
N GLU A 6 0.46 -6.75 30.60
CA GLU A 6 -0.20 -7.57 31.60
C GLU A 6 0.86 -8.42 32.31
N THR A 7 1.05 -8.18 33.61
CA THR A 7 2.02 -8.92 34.44
C THR A 7 1.38 -10.13 35.11
N GLU A 8 0.09 -10.02 35.41
CA GLU A 8 -0.77 -11.07 35.96
C GLU A 8 -2.18 -10.89 35.39
N PRO A 9 -3.04 -11.94 35.33
CA PRO A 9 -4.40 -11.81 34.83
C PRO A 9 -5.15 -10.63 35.47
N GLY A 10 -5.56 -9.66 34.65
CA GLY A 10 -6.27 -8.45 35.07
C GLY A 10 -5.40 -7.33 35.64
N HIS A 11 -4.07 -7.49 35.71
CA HIS A 11 -3.15 -6.48 36.23
C HIS A 11 -2.20 -6.00 35.14
N VAL A 12 -2.30 -4.70 34.83
CA VAL A 12 -1.49 -4.05 33.81
C VAL A 12 -0.50 -3.12 34.47
N ALA A 13 0.78 -3.27 34.14
CA ALA A 13 1.86 -2.39 34.56
C ALA A 13 2.38 -1.56 33.37
N VAL A 14 2.81 -0.34 33.66
CA VAL A 14 3.53 0.50 32.70
C VAL A 14 5.02 0.20 32.82
N VAL A 15 5.63 -0.20 31.71
CA VAL A 15 7.07 -0.46 31.63
C VAL A 15 7.72 0.44 30.60
N LYS A 16 9.01 0.76 30.82
CA LYS A 16 9.81 1.44 29.80
C LYS A 16 9.94 0.52 28.59
N ALA A 17 9.68 1.08 27.41
CA ALA A 17 9.87 0.40 26.14
C ALA A 17 11.09 0.97 25.40
N THR A 18 11.87 0.11 24.77
CA THR A 18 12.91 0.52 23.83
C THR A 18 12.32 0.94 22.49
N GLU A 19 13.12 1.59 21.64
CA GLU A 19 12.66 2.01 20.31
C GLU A 19 12.43 0.79 19.40
N GLU A 20 13.22 -0.27 19.57
CA GLU A 20 13.09 -1.54 18.85
C GLU A 20 11.83 -2.31 19.23
N GLU A 21 11.40 -2.24 20.49
CA GLU A 21 10.18 -2.92 20.97
C GLU A 21 8.89 -2.35 20.35
N VAL A 22 8.93 -1.10 19.90
CA VAL A 22 7.76 -0.31 19.46
C VAL A 22 7.83 0.17 18.02
N GLY A 23 9.01 0.10 17.40
CA GLY A 23 9.21 0.41 15.99
C GLY A 23 8.74 -0.71 15.07
N CYS A 24 8.80 -0.45 13.77
CA CYS A 24 8.35 -1.37 12.74
C CYS A 24 9.52 -1.80 11.87
N THR A 25 9.58 -3.09 11.54
CA THR A 25 10.48 -3.60 10.50
C THR A 25 9.70 -3.82 9.21
N TYR A 26 10.10 -3.13 8.15
CA TYR A 26 9.48 -3.22 6.83
C TYR A 26 10.56 -3.31 5.76
N LYS A 27 10.46 -4.29 4.86
CA LYS A 27 11.47 -4.54 3.80
C LYS A 27 12.92 -4.53 4.33
N ASN A 28 13.15 -5.17 5.48
CA ASN A 28 14.43 -5.22 6.20
C ASN A 28 14.98 -3.87 6.69
N GLN A 29 14.16 -2.83 6.72
CA GLN A 29 14.49 -1.52 7.29
C GLN A 29 13.70 -1.29 8.57
N PHE A 30 14.39 -0.75 9.58
CA PHE A 30 13.76 -0.32 10.82
C PHE A 30 13.20 1.10 10.68
N HIS A 31 11.97 1.28 11.15
CA HIS A 31 11.25 2.54 11.19
C HIS A 31 10.82 2.83 12.63
N LYS A 32 11.15 4.02 13.12
CA LYS A 32 10.79 4.47 14.47
C LYS A 32 9.27 4.53 14.63
N TYR A 33 8.78 4.35 15.85
CA TYR A 33 7.37 4.57 16.16
C TYR A 33 6.92 5.96 15.71
N ASP A 34 5.70 6.07 15.18
CA ASP A 34 5.07 7.30 14.66
C ASP A 34 5.82 7.94 13.48
N SER A 35 6.85 7.27 12.94
CA SER A 35 7.53 7.72 11.72
C SER A 35 6.72 7.40 10.46
N TYR A 36 6.94 8.23 9.44
CA TYR A 36 6.35 8.10 8.12
C TYR A 36 7.45 7.92 7.06
N TRP A 37 7.18 7.11 6.05
CA TRP A 37 8.09 6.95 4.92
C TRP A 37 7.33 6.67 3.62
N LYS A 38 7.99 6.92 2.50
CA LYS A 38 7.44 6.67 1.16
C LYS A 38 7.88 5.29 0.68
N ASP A 39 6.90 4.46 0.35
CA ASP A 39 7.12 3.24 -0.44
C ASP A 39 6.74 3.55 -1.89
N LEU A 40 7.74 3.79 -2.73
CA LEU A 40 7.55 4.14 -4.13
C LEU A 40 7.08 2.95 -4.98
N GLU A 41 7.42 1.73 -4.58
CA GLU A 41 6.97 0.50 -5.25
C GLU A 41 5.48 0.29 -5.01
N MET A 42 5.02 0.50 -3.77
CA MET A 42 3.59 0.46 -3.43
C MET A 42 2.85 1.71 -3.93
N GLY A 43 3.56 2.82 -4.12
CA GLY A 43 2.96 4.13 -4.37
C GLY A 43 2.17 4.64 -3.16
N ALA A 44 2.77 4.59 -1.97
CA ALA A 44 2.10 4.92 -0.71
C ALA A 44 3.02 5.64 0.29
N VAL A 45 2.42 6.43 1.18
CA VAL A 45 3.05 6.84 2.43
C VAL A 45 2.63 5.84 3.50
N LEU A 46 3.60 5.21 4.14
CA LEU A 46 3.43 4.27 5.21
C LEU A 46 3.74 4.95 6.54
N LYS A 47 3.11 4.44 7.60
CA LYS A 47 3.31 4.87 8.98
C LYS A 47 3.58 3.64 9.86
N CYS A 48 4.52 3.79 10.79
CA CYS A 48 4.68 2.84 11.88
C CYS A 48 3.74 3.23 13.02
N ASP A 49 2.72 2.41 13.25
CA ASP A 49 1.72 2.62 14.29
C ASP A 49 1.99 1.76 15.53
N GLN A 50 1.13 1.90 16.55
CA GLN A 50 1.18 1.09 17.76
C GLN A 50 1.20 -0.41 17.45
N PHE A 51 1.86 -1.18 18.31
CA PHE A 51 2.03 -2.64 18.18
C PHE A 51 2.82 -3.06 16.93
N ASN A 52 3.78 -2.24 16.52
CA ASN A 52 4.74 -2.55 15.46
C ASN A 52 4.03 -2.78 14.12
N LYS A 53 2.87 -2.13 13.95
CA LYS A 53 2.00 -2.30 12.79
C LYS A 53 2.33 -1.26 11.74
N VAL A 54 2.78 -1.73 10.57
CA VAL A 54 2.88 -0.88 9.38
C VAL A 54 1.48 -0.66 8.82
N ARG A 55 1.06 0.59 8.72
CA ARG A 55 -0.19 0.97 8.03
C ARG A 55 0.09 1.91 6.88
N LYS A 56 -0.74 1.82 5.85
CA LYS A 56 -0.78 2.83 4.80
C LYS A 56 -1.52 4.06 5.33
N ASP A 57 -0.83 5.20 5.34
CA ASP A 57 -1.40 6.47 5.76
C ASP A 57 -1.98 7.25 4.58
N ARG A 58 -1.26 7.27 3.45
CA ARG A 58 -1.64 8.01 2.24
C ARG A 58 -1.26 7.24 0.97
N CYS A 59 -1.83 7.65 -0.15
CA CYS A 59 -1.39 7.21 -1.47
C CYS A 59 -0.43 8.23 -2.08
N LEU A 60 0.54 7.76 -2.85
CA LEU A 60 1.39 8.60 -3.69
C LEU A 60 0.87 8.52 -5.12
N PHE A 61 0.33 9.63 -5.62
CA PHE A 61 -0.19 9.76 -6.98
C PHE A 61 0.52 10.92 -7.68
N LYS A 62 1.34 10.62 -8.71
CA LYS A 62 2.12 11.62 -9.46
C LYS A 62 2.92 12.57 -8.55
N GLY A 63 3.49 12.04 -7.47
CA GLY A 63 4.24 12.82 -6.47
C GLY A 63 3.37 13.54 -5.43
N MET A 64 2.05 13.56 -5.57
CA MET A 64 1.12 14.11 -4.59
C MET A 64 0.69 13.05 -3.56
N GLU A 65 0.48 13.48 -2.33
CA GLU A 65 -0.02 12.63 -1.24
C GLU A 65 -1.53 12.78 -1.10
N LEU A 66 -2.26 11.69 -1.33
CA LEU A 66 -3.72 11.66 -1.25
C LEU A 66 -4.16 10.90 0.00
N HIS A 67 -5.12 11.46 0.74
CA HIS A 67 -5.74 10.75 1.83
C HIS A 67 -6.57 9.57 1.32
N PRO A 68 -6.66 8.45 2.07
CA PRO A 68 -7.62 7.41 1.78
C PRO A 68 -9.05 7.99 1.71
N ASN A 69 -9.86 7.47 0.80
CA ASN A 69 -11.25 7.90 0.57
C ASN A 69 -11.39 9.39 0.16
N SER A 70 -10.32 10.00 -0.35
CA SER A 70 -10.34 11.35 -0.91
C SER A 70 -10.61 11.36 -2.42
N TYR A 71 -10.37 12.49 -3.07
CA TYR A 71 -10.52 12.70 -4.51
C TYR A 71 -9.97 11.52 -5.34
N GLU A 72 -10.73 11.09 -6.34
CA GLU A 72 -10.41 9.98 -7.23
C GLU A 72 -9.89 10.51 -8.58
N PRO A 73 -8.58 10.78 -8.74
CA PRO A 73 -8.07 11.34 -9.98
C PRO A 73 -8.21 10.35 -11.14
N ARG A 74 -8.63 10.87 -12.30
CA ARG A 74 -8.57 10.14 -13.56
C ARG A 74 -7.14 10.08 -14.10
N LEU A 75 -6.75 8.90 -14.55
CA LEU A 75 -5.52 8.63 -15.28
C LEU A 75 -5.72 8.94 -16.77
N SER A 76 -4.61 9.16 -17.47
CA SER A 76 -4.61 9.45 -18.92
C SER A 76 -5.14 8.31 -19.76
N ASN A 77 -5.11 7.08 -19.25
CA ASN A 77 -5.67 5.89 -19.88
C ASN A 77 -7.18 5.67 -19.57
N GLY A 78 -7.85 6.66 -18.97
CA GLY A 78 -9.28 6.60 -18.65
C GLY A 78 -9.62 5.92 -17.32
N CYS A 79 -8.66 5.26 -16.65
CA CYS A 79 -8.90 4.63 -15.36
C CYS A 79 -9.04 5.66 -14.23
N THR A 80 -9.82 5.32 -13.21
CA THR A 80 -9.96 6.09 -11.98
C THR A 80 -9.05 5.51 -10.91
N PHE A 81 -8.21 6.34 -10.31
CA PHE A 81 -7.37 5.96 -9.18
C PHE A 81 -8.15 6.13 -7.88
N ILE A 82 -8.26 5.07 -7.10
CA ILE A 82 -8.95 5.05 -5.81
C ILE A 82 -7.90 4.81 -4.73
N CYS A 83 -7.72 5.82 -3.87
CA CYS A 83 -6.85 5.71 -2.71
C CYS A 83 -7.57 4.94 -1.59
N ASN A 84 -7.35 3.62 -1.52
CA ASN A 84 -7.90 2.77 -0.46
C ASN A 84 -6.88 2.50 0.65
N GLU A 85 -7.36 2.32 1.88
CA GLU A 85 -6.56 2.14 3.10
C GLU A 85 -5.65 0.91 3.08
N GLN A 86 -5.99 -0.13 2.33
CA GLN A 86 -5.18 -1.35 2.24
C GLN A 86 -4.24 -1.34 1.04
N LYS A 87 -4.75 -0.94 -0.13
CA LYS A 87 -3.99 -0.95 -1.40
C LYS A 87 -4.46 0.14 -2.35
N ASN A 88 -3.62 0.50 -3.32
CA ASN A 88 -4.06 1.37 -4.42
C ASN A 88 -4.99 0.57 -5.36
N ILE A 89 -6.14 1.13 -5.70
CA ILE A 89 -7.12 0.49 -6.58
C ILE A 89 -7.21 1.30 -7.88
N TYR A 90 -7.23 0.61 -9.01
CA TYR A 90 -7.37 1.22 -10.33
C TYR A 90 -8.65 0.69 -10.97
N LYS A 91 -9.63 1.58 -11.18
CA LYS A 91 -10.92 1.26 -11.77
C LYS A 91 -10.96 1.76 -13.22
N CYS A 92 -10.72 0.87 -14.17
CA CYS A 92 -10.70 1.19 -15.59
C CYS A 92 -12.08 1.02 -16.24
N PRO A 93 -12.45 1.85 -17.24
CA PRO A 93 -13.66 1.68 -18.02
C PRO A 93 -13.47 0.54 -19.03
N ASP A 94 -13.44 -0.70 -18.53
CA ASP A 94 -13.60 -1.91 -19.33
C ASP A 94 -14.50 -2.88 -18.56
N GLN A 95 -15.61 -3.27 -19.21
CA GLN A 95 -16.58 -4.23 -18.69
C GLN A 95 -15.97 -5.62 -18.62
N LEU A 96 -16.26 -6.32 -17.53
CA LEU A 96 -16.12 -7.77 -17.45
C LEU A 96 -16.97 -8.41 -18.56
N SER A 97 -16.37 -9.04 -19.57
CA SER A 97 -17.04 -10.13 -20.28
C SER A 97 -17.08 -11.31 -19.31
N ASN A 98 -18.15 -11.39 -18.51
CA ASN A 98 -18.51 -12.52 -17.63
C ASN A 98 -17.78 -12.67 -16.28
N PHE A 99 -17.60 -11.60 -15.50
CA PHE A 99 -17.15 -11.69 -14.10
C PHE A 99 -15.81 -12.39 -13.82
N GLU A 100 -14.97 -12.61 -14.83
CA GLU A 100 -13.63 -13.20 -14.63
C GLU A 100 -12.56 -12.12 -14.45
N VAL A 101 -11.81 -12.20 -13.34
CA VAL A 101 -10.65 -11.35 -13.07
C VAL A 101 -9.45 -11.88 -13.87
N MET A 102 -9.05 -11.18 -14.93
CA MET A 102 -7.82 -11.49 -15.66
C MET A 102 -6.59 -11.20 -14.78
N LYS A 103 -5.86 -12.25 -14.39
CA LYS A 103 -4.71 -12.15 -13.49
C LYS A 103 -3.41 -11.66 -14.15
N THR A 104 -3.36 -11.47 -15.47
CA THR A 104 -2.10 -11.14 -16.18
C THR A 104 -2.36 -10.36 -17.47
N ALA A 105 -1.98 -9.08 -17.49
CA ALA A 105 -1.67 -8.40 -18.74
C ALA A 105 -0.33 -8.93 -19.24
N THR A 106 -0.37 -9.91 -20.15
CA THR A 106 0.85 -10.34 -20.84
C THR A 106 1.03 -9.43 -22.04
N THR A 107 2.09 -8.63 -22.06
CA THR A 107 2.57 -7.92 -23.24
C THR A 107 3.15 -8.92 -24.26
N ARG A 108 2.38 -9.93 -24.64
CA ARG A 108 2.68 -10.78 -25.80
C ARG A 108 1.92 -10.19 -26.96
N ILE A 109 2.66 -9.49 -27.81
CA ILE A 109 2.21 -9.17 -29.17
C ILE A 109 1.69 -10.49 -29.75
N PRO A 110 0.39 -10.57 -30.16
CA PRO A 110 -0.15 -11.75 -30.78
C PRO A 110 0.74 -12.18 -31.94
N THR A 111 1.07 -13.46 -32.05
CA THR A 111 1.98 -13.98 -33.09
C THR A 111 1.51 -13.63 -34.50
N THR A 112 0.22 -13.39 -34.68
CA THR A 112 -0.40 -12.88 -35.91
C THR A 112 0.13 -11.50 -36.33
N LEU A 113 0.39 -10.60 -35.38
CA LEU A 113 0.96 -9.27 -35.65
C LEU A 113 2.47 -9.29 -35.94
N ARG A 114 3.20 -10.33 -35.50
CA ARG A 114 4.62 -10.50 -35.87
C ARG A 114 4.79 -10.83 -37.35
N ALA A 115 3.92 -11.69 -37.88
CA ALA A 115 3.95 -12.09 -39.28
C ALA A 115 3.63 -10.92 -40.22
N GLU A 116 2.79 -9.98 -39.81
CA GLU A 116 2.45 -8.79 -40.62
C GLU A 116 3.52 -7.69 -40.55
N LEU A 117 4.36 -7.67 -39.50
CA LEU A 117 5.38 -6.63 -39.27
C LEU A 117 6.82 -7.05 -39.61
N GLY A 118 7.04 -8.27 -40.09
CA GLY A 118 8.32 -8.69 -40.68
C GLY A 118 9.49 -8.86 -39.70
N PHE A 119 9.23 -9.28 -38.46
CA PHE A 119 10.25 -9.72 -37.50
C PHE A 119 10.49 -11.23 -37.56
#